data_AF-A0A975MJE4-F1
#
_entry.id   AF-A0A975MJE4-F1
#
_cell.length_a   1.000
_cell.length_b   1.000
_cell.length_c   1.000
_cell.angle_alpha   90.00
_cell.angle_beta   90.00
_cell.angle_gamma   90.00
#
_symmetry.space_group_name_H-M   'P 1'
#
loop_
_entity.id
_entity.type
_entity.pdbx_description
1 polymer ?
#
loop_
_entity_poly.entity_id
_entity_poly.type
_entity_poly.pdbx_seq_one_letter_code
_entity_poly.pdbx_strand_id
1 'polypeptide(L)'
;MGQTFPTRARQALLACTAVATTATLTLMGGPAHAAVHQHGDAYGDTSSRTMPAAKGALARQAPADGLGDITSLVIGHQYETVDVQVGMADLRPSGDVVAVRVRLKTPSGSWAVRVADVARDGAYHRVVKMRTPSSRGAVDCDGVTGVLDYDLDTATVRVPRTCLGGDPAWVRVGATSRLRDGGQVQLDDAQRVGRAPKRTALSPRIVA
;
A
#
# COMPACT_ATOMS: atom_id res chain seq x y z
N MET A 1 44.74 -11.01 37.45
CA MET A 1 44.10 -12.31 37.20
C MET A 1 43.41 -12.23 35.86
N GLY A 2 44.05 -12.73 34.81
CA GLY A 2 43.54 -12.72 33.44
C GLY A 2 43.06 -14.10 33.04
N GLN A 3 41.97 -14.16 32.26
CA GLN A 3 41.58 -15.37 31.56
C GLN A 3 41.35 -15.06 30.07
N THR A 4 42.25 -15.61 29.27
CA THR A 4 42.25 -15.71 27.82
C THR A 4 41.43 -16.92 27.38
N PHE A 5 40.47 -16.74 26.46
CA PHE A 5 39.74 -17.84 25.84
C PHE A 5 40.40 -18.31 24.53
N PRO A 6 40.40 -19.63 24.24
CA PRO A 6 41.17 -20.24 23.17
C PRO A 6 40.53 -20.10 21.79
N THR A 7 41.38 -19.76 20.83
CA THR A 7 41.24 -19.96 19.38
C THR A 7 41.05 -21.45 19.07
N ARG A 8 39.94 -21.82 18.43
CA ARG A 8 39.81 -23.14 17.78
C ARG A 8 40.02 -23.03 16.28
N ALA A 9 41.06 -23.73 15.87
CA ALA A 9 41.59 -23.87 14.54
C ALA A 9 40.74 -24.83 13.68
N ARG A 10 40.68 -24.48 12.40
CA ARG A 10 40.86 -25.34 11.20
C ARG A 10 40.15 -26.69 11.18
N GLN A 11 39.23 -26.87 10.22
CA GLN A 11 39.31 -28.02 9.32
C GLN A 11 38.95 -27.61 7.89
N ALA A 12 39.94 -27.80 7.02
CA ALA A 12 39.84 -27.77 5.58
C ALA A 12 39.39 -29.15 5.08
N LEU A 13 38.51 -29.20 4.09
CA LEU A 13 38.43 -30.33 3.18
C LEU A 13 37.95 -29.84 1.81
N LEU A 14 38.91 -29.84 0.87
CA LEU A 14 38.67 -29.75 -0.56
C LEU A 14 37.93 -31.02 -1.03
N ALA A 15 36.91 -30.83 -1.86
CA ALA A 15 36.44 -31.86 -2.78
C ALA A 15 36.22 -31.21 -4.15
N CYS A 16 37.22 -31.37 -5.01
CA CYS A 16 37.13 -31.10 -6.45
C CYS A 16 36.09 -32.03 -7.07
N THR A 17 34.98 -31.47 -7.55
CA THR A 17 34.10 -32.17 -8.49
C THR A 17 33.91 -31.26 -9.69
N ALA A 18 34.76 -31.43 -10.70
CA ALA A 18 34.59 -30.83 -12.01
C ALA A 18 33.47 -31.58 -12.74
N VAL A 19 32.25 -31.04 -12.69
CA VAL A 19 31.14 -31.52 -13.50
C VAL A 19 31.01 -30.58 -14.69
N ALA A 20 31.34 -31.12 -15.87
CA ALA A 20 31.09 -30.49 -17.15
C ALA A 20 29.56 -30.47 -17.39
N THR A 21 28.91 -29.34 -17.15
CA THR A 21 27.48 -29.17 -17.39
C THR A 21 27.25 -28.43 -18.70
N THR A 22 26.74 -29.19 -19.65
CA THR A 22 26.24 -28.79 -20.97
C THR A 22 25.44 -27.50 -20.92
N ALA A 23 25.90 -26.47 -21.63
CA ALA A 23 25.19 -25.21 -21.80
C ALA A 23 24.04 -25.37 -22.80
N THR A 24 22.95 -26.03 -22.39
CA THR A 24 21.66 -25.90 -23.08
C THR A 24 21.17 -24.48 -22.88
N LEU A 25 21.20 -23.67 -23.94
CA LEU A 25 20.38 -22.45 -24.04
C LEU A 25 18.91 -22.85 -24.05
N THR A 26 18.37 -23.16 -22.87
CA THR A 26 16.93 -23.05 -22.66
C THR A 26 16.59 -21.58 -22.82
N LEU A 27 16.01 -21.25 -23.98
CA LEU A 27 15.08 -20.13 -24.13
C LEU A 27 13.93 -20.38 -23.15
N MET A 28 14.19 -20.17 -21.86
CA MET A 28 13.17 -20.12 -20.84
C MET A 28 12.39 -18.86 -21.16
N GLY A 29 11.26 -19.03 -21.85
CA GLY A 29 10.12 -18.16 -21.65
C GLY A 29 9.82 -18.19 -20.16
N GLY A 30 10.51 -17.32 -19.41
CA GLY A 30 10.29 -17.16 -17.99
C GLY A 30 8.80 -16.89 -17.81
N PRO A 31 8.19 -17.38 -16.72
CA PRO A 31 6.84 -16.97 -16.37
C PRO A 31 6.76 -15.46 -16.54
N ALA A 32 5.70 -14.95 -17.17
CA ALA A 32 5.38 -13.53 -17.12
C ALA A 32 5.18 -13.20 -15.64
N HIS A 33 6.28 -12.91 -14.96
CA HIS A 33 6.34 -12.77 -13.52
C HIS A 33 5.74 -11.42 -13.22
N ALA A 34 4.49 -11.45 -12.80
CA ALA A 34 3.82 -10.30 -12.25
C ALA A 34 4.75 -9.56 -11.30
N ALA A 35 5.07 -8.31 -11.65
CA ALA A 35 5.97 -7.55 -10.81
C ALA A 35 5.27 -7.18 -9.52
N VAL A 36 5.90 -7.58 -8.41
CA VAL A 36 5.46 -7.23 -7.06
C VAL A 36 6.43 -6.19 -6.50
N HIS A 37 5.87 -5.08 -6.03
CA HIS A 37 6.59 -4.11 -5.23
C HIS A 37 6.06 -4.15 -3.79
N GLN A 38 6.98 -4.17 -2.84
CA GLN A 38 6.68 -4.14 -1.42
C GLN A 38 7.39 -2.95 -0.78
N HIS A 39 6.69 -2.26 0.11
CA HIS A 39 7.22 -1.17 0.91
C HIS A 39 6.73 -1.33 2.35
N GLY A 40 7.65 -1.30 3.30
CA GLY A 40 7.31 -1.20 4.72
C GLY A 40 7.30 0.26 5.15
N ASP A 41 6.34 0.63 5.98
CA ASP A 41 6.22 1.97 6.54
C ASP A 41 6.47 1.95 8.05
N ALA A 42 6.90 3.08 8.61
CA ALA A 42 7.29 3.15 10.01
C ALA A 42 6.05 3.34 10.90
N TYR A 43 5.87 2.45 11.88
CA TYR A 43 4.80 2.58 12.87
C TYR A 43 4.83 3.91 13.63
N GLY A 44 3.64 4.48 13.90
CA GLY A 44 3.43 5.63 14.78
C GLY A 44 3.66 6.99 14.12
N ASP A 45 3.53 7.06 12.79
CA ASP A 45 3.77 8.28 12.02
C ASP A 45 2.47 8.94 11.50
N THR A 46 1.34 8.36 11.88
CA THR A 46 0.00 8.94 11.76
C THR A 46 -0.09 10.39 12.28
N SER A 47 -0.89 11.18 11.58
CA SER A 47 -1.18 12.58 11.92
C SER A 47 -2.66 12.82 12.18
N SER A 48 -2.99 13.69 13.14
CA SER A 48 -4.36 14.04 13.51
C SER A 48 -4.65 15.53 13.35
N ARG A 49 -5.93 15.84 13.14
CA ARG A 49 -6.46 17.21 13.19
C ARG A 49 -7.93 17.24 13.60
N THR A 50 -8.33 18.27 14.32
CA THR A 50 -9.73 18.56 14.64
C THR A 50 -10.39 19.38 13.51
N MET A 51 -11.65 19.08 13.23
CA MET A 51 -12.49 19.69 12.20
C MET A 51 -13.65 20.44 12.86
N PRO A 52 -14.03 21.64 12.35
CA PRO A 52 -13.38 22.34 11.24
C PRO A 52 -12.01 22.88 11.65
N ALA A 53 -11.00 22.63 10.82
CA ALA A 53 -9.66 23.15 11.05
C ALA A 53 -9.55 24.56 10.45
N ALA A 54 -8.92 25.50 11.16
CA ALA A 54 -8.56 26.79 10.58
C ALA A 54 -7.70 26.59 9.31
N LYS A 55 -7.83 27.49 8.34
CA LYS A 55 -7.03 27.43 7.11
C LYS A 55 -5.54 27.45 7.48
N GLY A 56 -4.80 26.43 7.05
CA GLY A 56 -3.37 26.31 7.35
C GLY A 56 -3.03 25.66 8.69
N ALA A 57 -4.02 25.23 9.48
CA ALA A 57 -3.77 24.42 10.66
C ALA A 57 -2.99 23.17 10.28
N LEU A 58 -1.82 23.01 10.89
CA LEU A 58 -0.97 21.85 10.70
C LEU A 58 -1.60 20.66 11.42
N ALA A 59 -1.60 19.50 10.78
CA ALA A 59 -1.86 18.26 11.48
C ALA A 59 -0.75 18.05 12.52
N ARG A 60 -1.14 17.62 13.72
CA ARG A 60 -0.21 17.24 14.77
C ARG A 60 0.09 15.75 14.60
N GLN A 61 1.29 15.32 14.94
CA GLN A 61 1.55 13.88 15.05
C GLN A 61 0.57 13.31 16.09
N ALA A 62 -0.15 12.26 15.71
CA ALA A 62 -1.09 11.60 16.60
C ALA A 62 -0.32 10.59 17.48
N PRO A 63 -0.60 10.49 18.79
CA PRO A 63 0.04 9.49 19.63
C PRO A 63 -0.46 8.07 19.34
N ALA A 64 0.48 7.14 19.11
CA ALA A 64 0.56 5.69 19.34
C ALA A 64 -0.67 4.73 19.36
N ASP A 65 -1.92 5.16 19.14
CA ASP A 65 -3.04 4.22 19.13
C ASP A 65 -3.03 3.28 17.90
N GLY A 66 -2.23 3.60 16.88
CA GLY A 66 -2.01 2.79 15.68
C GLY A 66 -3.21 2.76 14.74
N LEU A 67 -4.29 3.46 15.07
CA LEU A 67 -5.57 3.32 14.38
C LEU A 67 -5.52 3.99 13.00
N GLY A 68 -5.56 3.16 11.96
CA GLY A 68 -5.38 3.60 10.58
C GLY A 68 -3.93 3.95 10.22
N ASP A 69 -2.96 3.62 11.07
CA ASP A 69 -1.53 3.72 10.78
C ASP A 69 -1.16 2.65 9.75
N ILE A 70 -0.64 3.05 8.60
CA ILE A 70 -0.23 2.14 7.54
C ILE A 70 1.15 1.60 7.91
N THR A 71 1.32 0.28 7.80
CA THR A 71 2.60 -0.39 8.11
C THR A 71 3.21 -1.05 6.88
N SER A 72 2.41 -1.31 5.86
CA SER A 72 2.91 -1.91 4.62
C SER A 72 2.04 -1.60 3.40
N LEU A 73 2.70 -1.60 2.24
CA LEU A 73 2.08 -1.49 0.93
C LEU A 73 2.66 -2.55 0.01
N VAL A 74 1.81 -3.45 -0.47
CA VAL A 74 2.13 -4.47 -1.47
C VAL A 74 1.36 -4.18 -2.74
N ILE A 75 2.05 -4.11 -3.87
CA ILE A 75 1.48 -3.79 -5.17
C ILE A 75 1.87 -4.89 -6.16
N GLY A 76 0.88 -5.60 -6.70
CA GLY A 76 1.04 -6.52 -7.81
C GLY A 76 0.56 -5.90 -9.11
N HIS A 77 1.43 -5.76 -10.10
CA HIS A 77 1.05 -5.42 -11.47
C HIS A 77 0.94 -6.72 -12.27
N GLN A 78 -0.28 -7.26 -12.34
CA GLN A 78 -0.63 -8.52 -12.98
C GLN A 78 -0.98 -8.30 -14.45
N TYR A 79 -1.20 -9.40 -15.18
CA TYR A 79 -1.64 -9.32 -16.58
C TYR A 79 -2.97 -8.58 -16.75
N GLU A 80 -3.96 -8.79 -15.88
CA GLU A 80 -5.29 -8.16 -16.03
C GLU A 80 -5.56 -7.04 -15.02
N THR A 81 -4.84 -7.04 -13.90
CA THR A 81 -5.19 -6.22 -12.73
C THR A 81 -3.98 -5.55 -12.11
N VAL A 82 -4.27 -4.48 -11.38
CA VAL A 82 -3.36 -3.93 -10.38
C VAL A 82 -3.99 -4.24 -9.02
N ASP A 83 -3.34 -5.13 -8.28
CA ASP A 83 -3.75 -5.52 -6.94
C ASP A 83 -2.92 -4.75 -5.91
N VAL A 84 -3.59 -4.15 -4.93
CA VAL A 84 -2.95 -3.31 -3.91
C VAL A 84 -3.46 -3.75 -2.56
N GLN A 85 -2.55 -4.22 -1.72
CA GLN A 85 -2.81 -4.54 -0.32
C GLN A 85 -2.10 -3.52 0.56
N VAL A 86 -2.85 -2.95 1.48
CA VAL A 86 -2.37 -1.99 2.47
C VAL A 86 -2.52 -2.64 3.83
N GLY A 87 -1.41 -2.97 4.48
CA GLY A 87 -1.43 -3.43 5.86
C GLY A 87 -1.43 -2.23 6.80
N MET A 88 -2.22 -2.33 7.87
CA MET A 88 -2.33 -1.31 8.90
C MET A 88 -1.92 -1.90 10.25
N ALA A 89 -1.54 -1.04 11.19
CA ALA A 89 -1.19 -1.50 12.54
C ALA A 89 -2.42 -1.86 13.37
N ASP A 90 -3.52 -1.13 13.13
CA ASP A 90 -4.83 -1.39 13.71
C ASP A 90 -5.91 -0.88 12.73
N LEU A 91 -6.71 -1.80 12.22
CA LEU A 91 -7.89 -1.50 11.42
C LEU A 91 -9.11 -2.08 12.12
N ARG A 92 -9.97 -1.19 12.63
CA ARG A 92 -11.26 -1.56 13.23
C ARG A 92 -12.37 -0.64 12.74
N PRO A 93 -13.62 -1.13 12.66
CA PRO A 93 -14.77 -0.27 12.34
C PRO A 93 -14.97 0.70 13.50
N SER A 94 -14.57 1.96 13.29
CA SER A 94 -14.62 2.99 14.33
C SER A 94 -14.94 4.37 13.74
N GLY A 95 -15.50 5.24 14.57
CA GLY A 95 -15.92 6.58 14.20
C GLY A 95 -16.95 6.63 13.06
N ASP A 96 -17.00 7.78 12.39
CA ASP A 96 -17.92 8.04 11.28
C ASP A 96 -17.46 7.39 9.98
N VAL A 97 -16.15 7.33 9.75
CA VAL A 97 -15.55 6.87 8.49
C VAL A 97 -14.20 6.22 8.74
N VAL A 98 -14.03 5.01 8.23
CA VAL A 98 -12.73 4.38 8.02
C VAL A 98 -12.51 4.31 6.51
N ALA A 99 -11.44 4.89 6.00
CA ALA A 99 -11.20 4.92 4.56
C ALA A 99 -9.73 4.70 4.20
N VAL A 100 -9.50 3.86 3.19
CA VAL A 100 -8.22 3.76 2.48
C VAL A 100 -8.41 4.30 1.07
N ARG A 101 -7.49 5.15 0.66
CA ARG A 101 -7.42 5.67 -0.71
C ARG A 101 -6.13 5.21 -1.35
N VAL A 102 -6.27 4.49 -2.45
CA VAL A 102 -5.17 4.10 -3.35
C VAL A 102 -5.13 5.07 -4.52
N ARG A 103 -3.98 5.68 -4.75
CA ARG A 103 -3.71 6.52 -5.92
C ARG A 103 -2.89 5.72 -6.92
N LEU A 104 -3.35 5.69 -8.17
CA LEU A 104 -2.68 5.01 -9.27
C LEU A 104 -2.25 6.04 -10.32
N LYS A 105 -1.08 5.85 -10.90
CA LYS A 105 -0.57 6.64 -12.03
C LYS A 105 -0.02 5.71 -13.10
N THR A 106 -0.39 5.95 -14.34
CA THR A 106 0.08 5.20 -15.52
C THR A 106 0.53 6.20 -16.61
N PRO A 107 1.02 5.75 -17.79
CA PRO A 107 1.24 6.66 -18.91
C PRO A 107 -0.02 7.45 -19.32
N SER A 108 -1.18 6.79 -19.26
CA SER A 108 -2.44 7.32 -19.76
C SER A 108 -3.12 8.29 -18.79
N GLY A 109 -2.70 8.36 -17.52
CA GLY A 109 -3.31 9.28 -16.57
C GLY A 109 -3.05 8.99 -15.08
N SER A 110 -4.00 9.42 -14.26
CA SER A 110 -4.00 9.17 -12.82
C SER A 110 -5.42 8.90 -12.33
N TRP A 111 -5.52 8.04 -11.33
CA TRP A 111 -6.78 7.61 -10.74
C TRP A 111 -6.64 7.54 -9.22
N ALA A 112 -7.76 7.54 -8.54
CA ALA A 112 -7.83 7.24 -7.12
C ALA A 112 -9.02 6.31 -6.87
N VAL A 113 -8.77 5.19 -6.21
CA VAL A 113 -9.81 4.30 -5.69
C VAL A 113 -9.90 4.53 -4.19
N ARG A 114 -11.11 4.76 -3.69
CA ARG A 114 -11.39 4.85 -2.26
C ARG A 114 -12.23 3.65 -1.86
N VAL A 115 -11.76 2.91 -0.87
CA VAL A 115 -12.56 1.93 -0.11
C VAL A 115 -12.83 2.57 1.23
N ALA A 116 -14.09 2.61 1.64
CA ALA A 116 -14.46 3.19 2.92
C ALA A 116 -15.66 2.48 3.52
N ASP A 117 -15.64 2.27 4.83
CA ASP A 117 -16.83 1.96 5.60
C ASP A 117 -17.31 3.25 6.28
N VAL A 118 -18.58 3.59 6.06
CA VAL A 118 -19.19 4.83 6.54
C VAL A 118 -20.33 4.49 7.49
N ALA A 119 -20.27 4.99 8.71
CA ALA A 119 -21.33 4.85 9.68
C ALA A 119 -22.56 5.66 9.23
N ARG A 120 -23.70 5.00 9.10
CA ARG A 120 -24.99 5.60 8.77
C ARG A 120 -26.12 4.77 9.38
N ASP A 121 -27.02 5.44 10.09
CA ASP A 121 -28.20 4.83 10.70
C ASP A 121 -27.87 3.64 11.63
N GLY A 122 -26.74 3.75 12.37
CA GLY A 122 -26.28 2.72 13.31
C GLY A 122 -25.52 1.54 12.69
N ALA A 123 -25.28 1.54 11.38
CA ALA A 123 -24.53 0.49 10.68
C ALA A 123 -23.42 1.05 9.79
N TYR A 124 -22.40 0.24 9.50
CA TYR A 124 -21.36 0.59 8.54
C TYR A 124 -21.75 0.15 7.13
N HIS A 125 -21.64 1.07 6.18
CA HIS A 125 -21.90 0.82 4.76
C HIS A 125 -20.60 0.93 3.98
N ARG A 126 -20.25 -0.13 3.25
CA ARG A 126 -19.07 -0.16 2.40
C ARG A 126 -19.28 0.62 1.11
N VAL A 127 -18.29 1.44 0.77
CA VAL A 127 -18.28 2.29 -0.42
C VAL A 127 -16.95 2.12 -1.15
N VAL A 128 -17.02 1.60 -2.37
CA VAL A 128 -15.89 1.57 -3.31
C VAL A 128 -16.16 2.59 -4.41
N LYS A 129 -15.26 3.57 -4.59
CA LYS A 129 -15.40 4.61 -5.63
C LYS A 129 -14.08 4.91 -6.31
N MET A 130 -14.05 4.83 -7.63
CA MET A 130 -12.95 5.28 -8.47
C MET A 130 -13.18 6.71 -8.97
N ARG A 131 -12.12 7.51 -9.12
CA ARG A 131 -12.15 8.90 -9.64
C ARG A 131 -10.88 9.21 -10.42
N THR A 132 -10.94 10.19 -11.32
CA THR A 132 -9.74 10.85 -11.85
C THR A 132 -9.50 12.19 -11.14
N PRO A 133 -8.29 12.77 -11.20
CA PRO A 133 -8.04 14.11 -10.66
C PRO A 133 -8.90 15.22 -11.29
N SER A 134 -9.32 15.05 -12.54
CA SER A 134 -10.12 16.03 -13.28
C SER A 134 -11.63 15.82 -13.12
N SER A 135 -12.09 14.65 -12.68
CA SER A 135 -13.52 14.38 -12.53
C SER A 135 -14.06 14.95 -11.22
N ARG A 136 -15.17 15.69 -11.30
CA ARG A 136 -15.96 16.04 -10.11
C ARG A 136 -16.74 14.83 -9.56
N GLY A 137 -16.94 13.82 -10.40
CA GLY A 137 -17.73 12.62 -10.11
C GLY A 137 -16.90 11.35 -9.96
N ALA A 138 -17.60 10.25 -9.61
CA ALA A 138 -17.06 8.91 -9.72
C ALA A 138 -16.85 8.56 -11.20
N VAL A 139 -15.77 7.86 -11.49
CA VAL A 139 -15.59 7.16 -12.76
C VAL A 139 -16.23 5.80 -12.56
N ASP A 140 -17.16 5.46 -13.45
CA ASP A 140 -17.69 4.11 -13.48
C ASP A 140 -16.66 3.20 -14.12
N CYS A 141 -16.30 2.12 -13.44
CA CYS A 141 -15.49 1.08 -14.02
C CYS A 141 -15.83 -0.26 -13.41
N ASP A 142 -16.36 -1.14 -14.26
CA ASP A 142 -16.73 -2.49 -13.88
C ASP A 142 -15.50 -3.27 -13.40
N GLY A 143 -15.69 -4.06 -12.34
CA GLY A 143 -14.66 -4.93 -11.79
C GLY A 143 -13.69 -4.27 -10.80
N VAL A 144 -13.79 -2.97 -10.53
CA VAL A 144 -13.06 -2.35 -9.40
C VAL A 144 -13.67 -2.85 -8.10
N THR A 145 -12.86 -3.50 -7.27
CA THR A 145 -13.28 -4.00 -5.96
C THR A 145 -12.40 -3.47 -4.85
N GLY A 146 -12.94 -3.49 -3.63
CA GLY A 146 -12.29 -2.95 -2.46
C GLY A 146 -12.85 -3.57 -1.18
N VAL A 147 -11.97 -4.05 -0.31
CA VAL A 147 -12.32 -4.70 0.95
C VAL A 147 -11.50 -4.07 2.08
N LEU A 148 -12.16 -3.83 3.22
CA LEU A 148 -11.51 -3.61 4.51
C LEU A 148 -11.73 -4.89 5.31
N ASP A 149 -10.63 -5.58 5.61
CA ASP A 149 -10.59 -6.80 6.40
C ASP A 149 -10.05 -6.46 7.79
N TYR A 150 -10.96 -6.46 8.76
CA TYR A 150 -10.70 -6.06 10.15
C TYR A 150 -10.03 -7.16 10.97
N ASP A 151 -10.05 -8.42 10.50
CA ASP A 151 -9.40 -9.53 11.20
C ASP A 151 -7.93 -9.63 10.80
N LEU A 152 -7.60 -9.23 9.57
CA LEU A 152 -6.24 -9.23 9.03
C LEU A 152 -5.56 -7.85 9.05
N ASP A 153 -6.21 -6.83 9.58
CA ASP A 153 -5.76 -5.43 9.56
C ASP A 153 -5.34 -4.94 8.17
N THR A 154 -6.11 -5.31 7.13
CA THR A 154 -5.73 -5.03 5.74
C THR A 154 -6.84 -4.37 4.93
N ALA A 155 -6.44 -3.49 4.01
CA ALA A 155 -7.29 -3.02 2.94
C ALA A 155 -6.77 -3.55 1.61
N THR A 156 -7.64 -4.21 0.85
CA THR A 156 -7.31 -4.73 -0.48
C THR A 156 -8.11 -3.99 -1.54
N VAL A 157 -7.43 -3.54 -2.60
CA VAL A 157 -8.01 -2.89 -3.77
C VAL A 157 -7.55 -3.64 -5.01
N ARG A 158 -8.50 -4.00 -5.87
CA ARG A 158 -8.23 -4.61 -7.17
C ARG A 158 -8.79 -3.73 -8.26
N VAL A 159 -7.95 -3.34 -9.21
CA VAL A 159 -8.32 -2.46 -10.33
C VAL A 159 -8.00 -3.16 -11.64
N PRO A 160 -9.00 -3.45 -12.49
CA PRO A 160 -8.74 -3.91 -13.85
C PRO A 160 -7.87 -2.90 -14.61
N ARG A 161 -6.88 -3.40 -15.35
CA ARG A 161 -5.98 -2.55 -16.15
C ARG A 161 -6.74 -1.72 -17.17
N THR A 162 -7.82 -2.27 -17.73
CA THR A 162 -8.74 -1.55 -18.63
C THR A 162 -9.30 -0.26 -18.03
N CYS A 163 -9.51 -0.20 -16.71
CA CYS A 163 -9.93 1.02 -15.98
C CYS A 163 -8.85 2.11 -15.94
N LEU A 164 -7.59 1.75 -16.20
CA LEU A 164 -6.41 2.60 -16.10
C LEU A 164 -5.92 3.10 -17.46
N GLY A 165 -6.85 3.19 -18.42
CA GLY A 165 -6.57 3.64 -19.79
C GLY A 165 -6.03 2.53 -20.69
N GLY A 166 -6.53 1.30 -20.53
CA GLY A 166 -6.21 0.16 -21.39
C GLY A 166 -5.20 -0.80 -20.77
N ASP A 167 -4.03 -0.97 -21.42
CA ASP A 167 -2.98 -1.88 -20.98
C ASP A 167 -1.73 -1.08 -20.57
N PRO A 168 -1.65 -0.58 -19.32
CA PRO A 168 -0.56 0.30 -18.93
C PRO A 168 0.75 -0.51 -18.86
N ALA A 169 1.77 -0.08 -19.60
CA ALA A 169 3.11 -0.69 -19.54
C ALA A 169 3.79 -0.54 -18.17
N TRP A 170 3.38 0.46 -17.38
CA TRP A 170 3.82 0.62 -16.00
C TRP A 170 2.77 1.29 -15.15
N VAL A 171 2.87 1.05 -13.83
CA VAL A 171 2.07 1.72 -12.82
C VAL A 171 2.95 2.30 -11.72
N ARG A 172 2.47 3.36 -11.07
CA ARG A 172 2.97 3.84 -9.78
C ARG A 172 1.79 3.93 -8.84
N VAL A 173 1.96 3.46 -7.62
CA VAL A 173 0.87 3.34 -6.64
C VAL A 173 1.30 3.94 -5.32
N GLY A 174 0.36 4.58 -4.63
CA GLY A 174 0.53 4.99 -3.24
C GLY A 174 -0.79 4.87 -2.51
N ALA A 175 -0.74 4.75 -1.19
CA ALA A 175 -1.91 4.62 -0.35
C ALA A 175 -1.90 5.64 0.78
N THR A 176 -3.09 6.11 1.14
CA THR A 176 -3.31 6.95 2.33
C THR A 176 -4.51 6.42 3.09
N SER A 177 -4.44 6.43 4.41
CA SER A 177 -5.58 6.16 5.27
C SER A 177 -6.26 7.47 5.68
N ARG A 178 -7.53 7.37 6.05
CA ARG A 178 -8.27 8.43 6.69
C ARG A 178 -9.30 7.83 7.63
N LEU A 179 -9.11 8.07 8.91
CA LEU A 179 -10.13 7.87 9.91
C LEU A 179 -10.83 9.20 10.19
N ARG A 180 -12.15 9.19 10.35
CA ARG A 180 -12.89 10.29 10.93
C ARG A 180 -13.74 9.76 12.06
N ASP A 181 -13.59 10.36 13.23
CA ASP A 181 -14.41 10.10 14.41
C ASP A 181 -14.91 11.44 14.97
N GLY A 182 -16.17 11.73 14.73
CA GLY A 182 -16.77 13.04 14.97
C GLY A 182 -15.95 14.17 14.32
N GLY A 183 -15.49 15.10 15.16
CA GLY A 183 -14.66 16.23 14.75
C GLY A 183 -13.20 15.85 14.46
N GLN A 184 -12.70 14.68 14.85
CA GLN A 184 -11.29 14.32 14.68
C GLN A 184 -11.05 13.57 13.36
N VAL A 185 -9.94 13.89 12.69
CA VAL A 185 -9.51 13.21 11.47
C VAL A 185 -8.07 12.75 11.65
N GLN A 186 -7.84 11.45 11.51
CA GLN A 186 -6.50 10.86 11.43
C GLN A 186 -6.14 10.59 9.96
N LEU A 187 -4.87 10.73 9.61
CA LEU A 187 -4.33 10.62 8.26
C LEU A 187 -2.94 10.02 8.29
N ASP A 188 -2.69 9.14 7.33
CA ASP A 188 -1.38 8.56 7.10
C ASP A 188 -1.10 8.31 5.58
N ASP A 189 0.17 8.15 5.19
CA ASP A 189 0.68 7.93 3.82
C ASP A 189 1.77 6.85 3.80
N ALA A 190 1.49 5.75 3.10
CA ALA A 190 2.27 4.51 3.05
C ALA A 190 3.71 4.61 2.47
N GLN A 191 4.24 5.80 2.26
CA GLN A 191 5.48 6.07 1.54
C GLN A 191 6.32 7.17 2.23
N ARG A 192 5.82 7.77 3.33
CA ARG A 192 6.48 8.92 3.97
C ARG A 192 6.31 8.93 5.47
N VAL A 193 7.45 8.75 6.13
CA VAL A 193 7.55 8.90 7.58
C VAL A 193 7.22 10.33 8.06
N GLY A 194 6.22 10.43 8.94
CA GLY A 194 6.09 11.49 9.94
C GLY A 194 5.58 12.84 9.43
N ARG A 195 4.87 12.87 8.29
CA ARG A 195 4.24 14.09 7.78
C ARG A 195 2.87 13.83 7.15
N ALA A 196 1.86 14.50 7.68
CA ALA A 196 0.54 14.58 7.07
C ALA A 196 0.64 14.90 5.55
N PRO A 197 0.18 14.00 4.68
CA PRO A 197 0.41 14.14 3.25
C PRO A 197 -0.40 15.31 2.69
N LYS A 198 0.29 16.35 2.18
CA LYS A 198 -0.35 17.32 1.26
C LYS A 198 -0.78 16.66 -0.05
N ARG A 199 -0.09 15.57 -0.42
CA ARG A 199 -0.30 14.72 -1.59
C ARG A 199 0.19 13.32 -1.24
N THR A 200 -0.50 12.28 -1.69
CA THR A 200 -0.05 10.88 -1.60
C THR A 200 1.30 10.71 -2.30
N ALA A 201 2.33 10.16 -1.64
CA ALA A 201 3.55 9.75 -2.35
C ALA A 201 3.27 8.47 -3.17
N LEU A 202 4.08 8.23 -4.20
CA LEU A 202 3.88 7.11 -5.12
C LEU A 202 5.16 6.28 -5.17
N SER A 203 4.99 4.97 -5.34
CA SER A 203 6.05 4.01 -5.59
C SER A 203 6.89 4.38 -6.83
N PRO A 204 8.04 3.70 -7.02
CA PRO A 204 8.70 3.60 -8.32
C PRO A 204 7.76 3.03 -9.40
N ARG A 205 8.20 3.08 -10.67
CA ARG A 205 7.47 2.44 -11.77
C ARG A 205 7.55 0.91 -11.60
N ILE A 206 6.41 0.25 -11.69
CA ILE A 206 6.25 -1.20 -11.64
C ILE A 206 5.77 -1.63 -13.02
N VAL A 207 6.54 -2.48 -13.70
CA VAL A 207 6.29 -2.97 -15.08
C VAL A 207 5.68 -4.35 -15.00
N ALA A 208 4.62 -4.65 -15.76
CA ALA A 208 3.99 -5.97 -15.78
C ALA A 208 4.83 -6.98 -16.58
#